data_AF-A0AAU2GWM8-F1
#
_entry.id   AF-A0AAU2GWM8-F1
#
_cell.length_a   1.000
_cell.length_b   1.000
_cell.length_c   1.000
_cell.angle_alpha   90.00
_cell.angle_beta   90.00
_cell.angle_gamma   90.00
#
_symmetry.space_group_name_H-M   'P 1'
#
loop_
_entity.id
_entity.type
_entity.pdbx_description
1 polymer ?
#
loop_
_entity_poly.entity_id
_entity_poly.type
_entity_poly.pdbx_seq_one_letter_code
_entity_poly.pdbx_strand_id
1 'polypeptide(L)'
;MTGSARPAVWTFALDEDEDWVPSREPAGDENLRLAVETLLMGIASAKAAEAYLAAWRADTERWGSGFSLSTASASVERVSAGTVRLIDMYGQFEDCDIAADEFDAMLQDYLAAARAAES
;
A
#
# COMPACT_ATOMS: atom_id res chain seq x y z
N MET A 1 -23.88 -15.65 -11.22
CA MET A 1 -23.59 -15.87 -9.78
C MET A 1 -22.28 -15.16 -9.46
N THR A 2 -22.36 -13.88 -9.12
CA THR A 2 -21.19 -13.13 -8.62
C THR A 2 -21.19 -13.29 -7.11
N GLY A 3 -20.42 -14.25 -6.60
CA GLY A 3 -20.09 -14.24 -5.18
C GLY A 3 -19.35 -12.95 -4.91
N SER A 4 -19.89 -12.07 -4.07
CA SER A 4 -19.12 -10.95 -3.53
C SER A 4 -17.92 -11.56 -2.80
N ALA A 5 -16.76 -11.51 -3.45
CA ALA A 5 -15.50 -11.73 -2.75
C ALA A 5 -15.48 -10.71 -1.59
N ARG A 6 -15.17 -11.19 -0.38
CA ARG A 6 -15.00 -10.27 0.75
C ARG A 6 -13.91 -9.26 0.39
N PRO A 7 -14.11 -7.97 0.70
CA PRO A 7 -13.03 -6.99 0.54
C PRO A 7 -11.84 -7.43 1.40
N ALA A 8 -10.64 -7.27 0.86
CA ALA A 8 -9.42 -7.60 1.59
C ALA A 8 -9.24 -6.64 2.76
N VAL A 9 -8.77 -7.17 3.88
CA VAL A 9 -8.45 -6.41 5.10
C VAL A 9 -6.96 -6.50 5.33
N TRP A 10 -6.33 -5.35 5.52
CA TRP A 10 -4.91 -5.27 5.85
C TRP A 10 -4.72 -4.96 7.33
N THR A 11 -3.71 -5.59 7.91
CA THR A 11 -3.29 -5.38 9.30
C THR A 11 -1.78 -5.21 9.31
N PHE A 12 -1.28 -4.39 10.24
CA PHE A 12 0.13 -4.01 10.29
C PHE A 12 0.59 -4.08 11.74
N ALA A 13 1.75 -4.67 11.94
CA ALA A 13 2.42 -4.75 13.23
C ALA A 13 3.91 -4.48 13.04
N LEU A 14 4.54 -3.96 14.08
CA LEU A 14 6.00 -3.87 14.14
C LEU A 14 6.56 -5.23 14.58
N ASP A 15 7.66 -5.64 13.96
CA ASP A 15 8.44 -6.79 14.42
C ASP A 15 9.50 -6.41 15.47
N GLU A 16 10.45 -7.31 15.72
CA GLU A 16 11.51 -7.12 16.72
C GLU A 16 12.53 -6.03 16.32
N ASP A 17 12.63 -5.72 15.02
CA ASP A 17 13.54 -4.70 14.47
C ASP A 17 12.83 -3.35 14.22
N GLU A 18 11.59 -3.22 14.71
CA GLU A 18 10.71 -2.06 14.48
C GLU A 18 10.36 -1.85 12.99
N ASP A 19 10.39 -2.91 12.19
CA ASP A 19 9.96 -2.90 10.80
C ASP A 19 8.47 -3.26 10.68
N TRP A 20 7.77 -2.60 9.76
CA TRP A 20 6.33 -2.83 9.54
C TRP A 20 6.08 -4.10 8.74
N VAL A 21 5.45 -5.09 9.37
CA VAL A 21 5.06 -6.34 8.74
C VAL A 21 3.57 -6.30 8.36
N PRO A 22 3.23 -6.30 7.05
CA PRO A 22 1.85 -6.30 6.61
C PRO A 22 1.28 -7.72 6.56
N SER A 23 0.00 -7.85 6.90
CA SER A 23 -0.79 -9.09 6.82
C SER A 23 -2.15 -8.81 6.19
N ARG A 24 -2.59 -9.70 5.30
CA ARG A 24 -3.81 -9.54 4.48
C ARG A 24 -4.76 -10.71 4.66
N GLU A 25 -6.05 -10.44 4.84
CA GLU A 25 -7.12 -11.45 4.85
C GLU A 25 -8.15 -11.14 3.73
N PRO A 26 -8.47 -12.09 2.83
CA PRO A 26 -7.88 -13.42 2.71
C PRO A 26 -6.40 -13.33 2.34
N ALA A 27 -5.63 -14.33 2.79
CA ALA A 27 -4.22 -14.47 2.43
C ALA A 27 -4.05 -14.34 0.91
N GLY A 28 -3.21 -13.39 0.50
CA GLY A 28 -2.92 -13.07 -0.89
C GLY A 28 -1.63 -13.73 -1.37
N ASP A 29 -1.14 -13.23 -2.50
CA ASP A 29 0.19 -13.54 -3.01
C ASP A 29 1.27 -13.00 -2.05
N GLU A 30 2.27 -13.82 -1.75
CA GLU A 30 3.44 -13.43 -0.95
C GLU A 30 4.21 -12.26 -1.59
N ASN A 31 4.26 -12.22 -2.93
CA ASN A 31 4.89 -11.12 -3.65
C ASN A 31 4.19 -9.78 -3.39
N LEU A 32 2.86 -9.78 -3.27
CA LEU A 32 2.11 -8.57 -2.93
C LEU A 32 2.39 -8.12 -1.48
N ARG A 33 2.53 -9.08 -0.56
CA ARG A 33 2.91 -8.78 0.83
C ARG A 33 4.29 -8.10 0.87
N LEU A 34 5.28 -8.65 0.17
CA LEU A 34 6.63 -8.08 0.04
C LEU A 34 6.62 -6.70 -0.64
N ALA A 35 5.80 -6.51 -1.66
CA ALA A 35 5.66 -5.21 -2.33
C ALA A 35 5.13 -4.12 -1.38
N VAL A 36 4.13 -4.47 -0.56
CA VAL A 36 3.59 -3.56 0.46
C VAL A 36 4.64 -3.30 1.54
N GLU A 37 5.29 -4.33 2.08
CA GLU A 37 6.37 -4.18 3.05
C GLU A 37 7.48 -3.24 2.54
N THR A 38 7.90 -3.43 1.29
CA THR A 38 8.92 -2.61 0.64
C THR A 38 8.48 -1.16 0.46
N LEU A 39 7.21 -0.92 0.10
CA LEU A 39 6.65 0.42 0.05
C LEU A 39 6.70 1.11 1.42
N LEU A 40 6.31 0.39 2.48
CA LEU A 40 6.21 0.92 3.84
C LEU A 40 7.56 1.29 4.46
N MET A 41 8.65 0.61 4.07
CA MET A 41 10.01 1.04 4.46
C MET A 41 10.29 2.51 4.08
N GLY A 42 9.69 3.00 3.00
CA GLY A 42 9.79 4.40 2.58
C GLY A 42 8.78 5.34 3.25
N ILE A 43 7.85 4.83 4.05
CA ILE A 43 6.76 5.55 4.72
C ILE A 43 6.84 5.29 6.23
N ALA A 44 8.00 5.57 6.83
CA ALA A 44 8.37 5.12 8.18
C ALA A 44 7.67 5.81 9.39
N SER A 45 6.57 6.55 9.19
CA SER A 45 5.83 7.19 10.30
C SER A 45 4.38 7.47 9.95
N ALA A 46 3.54 7.70 10.96
CA ALA A 46 2.15 8.11 10.77
C ALA A 46 2.05 9.43 9.97
N LYS A 47 2.96 10.37 10.22
CA LYS A 47 3.01 11.63 9.46
C LYS A 47 3.37 11.40 7.99
N ALA A 48 4.33 10.51 7.71
CA ALA A 48 4.68 10.16 6.34
C ALA A 48 3.53 9.42 5.64
N ALA A 49 2.86 8.52 6.34
CA ALA A 49 1.69 7.79 5.84
C ALA A 49 0.53 8.72 5.50
N GLU A 50 0.25 9.70 6.36
CA GLU A 50 -0.78 10.70 6.13
C GLU A 50 -0.46 11.58 4.91
N ALA A 51 0.80 12.03 4.79
CA ALA A 51 1.25 12.81 3.64
C ALA A 51 1.17 12.01 2.33
N TYR A 52 1.58 10.73 2.36
CA TYR A 52 1.54 9.85 1.21
C TYR A 52 0.10 9.58 0.75
N LEU A 53 -0.79 9.23 1.68
CA LEU A 53 -2.22 9.01 1.40
C LEU A 53 -2.89 10.28 0.87
N ALA A 54 -2.58 11.45 1.43
CA ALA A 54 -3.11 12.72 0.95
C ALA A 54 -2.65 13.03 -0.48
N ALA A 55 -1.36 12.83 -0.80
CA ALA A 55 -0.84 13.00 -2.15
C ALA A 55 -1.50 12.03 -3.14
N TRP A 56 -1.60 10.75 -2.78
CA TRP A 56 -2.24 9.72 -3.59
C TRP A 56 -3.69 10.09 -3.96
N ARG A 57 -4.46 10.57 -2.98
CA ARG A 57 -5.85 10.98 -3.19
C ARG A 57 -5.96 12.26 -4.03
N ALA A 58 -5.09 13.24 -3.79
CA ALA A 58 -5.07 14.48 -4.57
C ALA A 58 -4.76 14.21 -6.05
N ASP A 59 -3.78 13.35 -6.35
CA ASP A 59 -3.45 12.97 -7.73
C ASP A 59 -4.53 12.09 -8.36
N THR A 60 -5.16 11.21 -7.57
CA THR A 60 -6.34 10.46 -8.01
C THR A 60 -7.48 11.39 -8.42
N GLU A 61 -7.80 12.41 -7.61
CA GLU A 61 -8.86 13.37 -7.93
C GLU A 61 -8.50 14.21 -9.16
N ARG A 62 -7.24 14.61 -9.28
CA ARG A 62 -6.77 15.48 -10.36
C ARG A 62 -6.66 14.77 -11.72
N TRP A 63 -6.16 13.54 -11.73
CA TRP A 63 -5.78 12.85 -12.97
C TRP A 63 -6.60 11.59 -13.25
N GLY A 64 -7.19 10.97 -12.21
CA GLY A 64 -7.90 9.70 -12.30
C GLY A 64 -6.99 8.48 -12.45
N SER A 65 -6.05 8.51 -13.39
CA SER A 65 -5.04 7.45 -13.65
C SER A 65 -3.87 7.98 -14.49
N GLY A 66 -2.80 7.20 -14.64
CA GLY A 66 -1.61 7.54 -15.43
C GLY A 66 -0.60 8.42 -14.67
N PHE A 67 -0.64 8.38 -13.34
CA PHE A 67 0.34 9.03 -12.47
C PHE A 67 1.02 7.99 -11.58
N SER A 68 2.17 8.37 -11.05
CA SER A 68 2.95 7.55 -10.14
C SER A 68 3.46 8.35 -8.96
N LEU A 69 3.46 7.73 -7.78
CA LEU A 69 4.09 8.23 -6.57
C LEU A 69 5.16 7.24 -6.13
N SER A 70 6.34 7.75 -5.77
CA SER A 70 7.47 6.91 -5.39
C SER A 70 7.91 7.21 -3.98
N THR A 71 8.33 6.17 -3.28
CA THR A 71 9.14 6.28 -2.07
C THR A 71 10.61 6.07 -2.43
N ALA A 72 11.48 5.94 -1.42
CA ALA A 72 12.88 5.62 -1.67
C ALA A 72 13.09 4.18 -2.17
N SER A 73 12.12 3.29 -1.96
CA SER A 73 12.23 1.83 -2.10
C SER A 73 11.29 1.21 -3.14
N ALA A 74 10.15 1.86 -3.43
CA ALA A 74 9.17 1.38 -4.40
C ALA A 74 8.51 2.56 -5.13
N SER A 75 7.98 2.27 -6.32
CA SER A 75 7.09 3.19 -7.04
C SER A 75 5.69 2.59 -7.15
N VAL A 76 4.67 3.43 -7.06
CA VAL A 76 3.27 3.04 -7.19
C VAL A 76 2.66 3.81 -8.33
N GLU A 77 2.13 3.09 -9.33
CA GLU A 77 1.48 3.67 -10.50
C GLU A 77 -0.03 3.38 -10.49
N ARG A 78 -0.86 4.41 -10.65
CA ARG A 78 -2.29 4.22 -10.91
C ARG A 78 -2.52 3.94 -12.39
N VAL A 79 -2.36 2.69 -12.81
CA VAL A 79 -2.46 2.31 -14.23
C VAL A 79 -3.87 2.48 -14.80
N SER A 80 -4.91 2.36 -13.98
CA SER A 80 -6.30 2.56 -14.39
C SER A 80 -7.19 3.02 -13.22
N ALA A 81 -8.49 3.22 -13.48
CA ALA A 81 -9.45 3.52 -12.42
C ALA A 81 -9.54 2.43 -11.34
N GLY A 82 -9.32 1.16 -11.72
CA GLY A 82 -9.49 0.00 -10.83
C GLY A 82 -8.20 -0.74 -10.48
N THR A 83 -7.06 -0.33 -11.04
CA THR A 83 -5.79 -1.06 -10.88
C THR A 83 -4.68 -0.12 -10.51
N VAL A 84 -3.88 -0.55 -9.54
CA VAL A 84 -2.64 0.09 -9.10
C VAL A 84 -1.52 -0.93 -9.25
N ARG A 85 -0.38 -0.51 -9.77
CA ARG A 85 0.82 -1.33 -9.89
C ARG A 85 1.84 -0.89 -8.87
N LEU A 86 2.37 -1.84 -8.11
CA LEU A 86 3.57 -1.66 -7.30
C LEU A 86 4.77 -2.10 -8.14
N ILE A 87 5.76 -1.22 -8.22
CA ILE A 87 6.97 -1.37 -9.04
C ILE A 87 8.16 -1.35 -8.10
N ASP A 88 8.97 -2.39 -8.19
CA ASP A 88 10.16 -2.54 -7.39
C ASP A 88 11.31 -1.67 -7.95
N MET A 89 12.19 -1.17 -7.06
CA MET A 89 13.36 -0.38 -7.46
C MET A 89 14.70 -1.10 -7.28
N TYR A 90 14.76 -2.19 -6.51
CA TYR A 90 16.03 -2.80 -6.03
C TYR A 90 16.05 -4.35 -6.01
N GLY A 91 15.18 -5.00 -6.77
CA GLY A 91 15.00 -6.44 -6.87
C GLY A 91 14.39 -7.11 -5.63
N GLN A 92 13.57 -6.42 -4.82
CA GLN A 92 12.99 -7.00 -3.59
C GLN A 92 11.71 -7.80 -3.85
N PHE A 93 10.97 -7.46 -4.90
CA PHE A 93 9.75 -8.15 -5.35
C PHE A 93 9.59 -8.02 -6.87
N GLU A 94 8.70 -8.82 -7.46
CA GLU A 94 8.31 -8.68 -8.87
C GLU A 94 7.16 -7.67 -9.00
N ASP A 95 7.19 -6.80 -10.02
CA ASP A 95 6.10 -5.84 -10.27
C ASP A 95 4.73 -6.53 -10.22
N CYS A 96 3.83 -6.01 -9.40
CA CYS A 96 2.54 -6.64 -9.17
C CYS A 96 1.39 -5.64 -9.09
N ASP A 97 0.19 -6.14 -9.41
CA ASP A 97 -1.02 -5.33 -9.43
C ASP A 97 -1.87 -5.58 -8.17
N ILE A 98 -2.46 -4.51 -7.66
CA ILE A 98 -3.46 -4.50 -6.59
C ILE A 98 -4.68 -3.70 -7.05
N ALA A 99 -5.86 -4.05 -6.55
CA ALA A 99 -7.06 -3.26 -6.82
C ALA A 99 -6.93 -1.85 -6.22
N ALA A 100 -7.43 -0.84 -6.93
CA ALA A 100 -7.25 0.56 -6.53
C ALA A 100 -7.98 0.93 -5.23
N ASP A 101 -9.14 0.32 -4.99
CA ASP A 101 -9.89 0.46 -3.73
C ASP A 101 -9.19 -0.26 -2.58
N GLU A 102 -8.66 -1.45 -2.83
CA GLU A 102 -7.84 -2.19 -1.87
C GLU A 102 -6.58 -1.42 -1.47
N PHE A 103 -5.90 -0.78 -2.43
CA PHE A 103 -4.71 0.03 -2.15
C PHE A 103 -5.00 1.26 -1.26
N ASP A 104 -6.10 1.99 -1.53
CA ASP A 104 -6.50 3.13 -0.70
C ASP A 104 -6.94 2.68 0.70
N ALA A 105 -7.62 1.54 0.82
CA ALA A 105 -7.96 0.95 2.12
C ALA A 105 -6.71 0.50 2.90
N MET A 106 -5.77 -0.16 2.22
CA MET A 106 -4.48 -0.58 2.78
C MET A 106 -3.70 0.59 3.38
N LEU A 107 -3.60 1.72 2.67
CA LEU A 107 -2.93 2.92 3.19
C LEU A 107 -3.65 3.54 4.40
N GLN A 108 -4.98 3.47 4.46
CA GLN A 108 -5.76 3.93 5.62
C GLN A 108 -5.54 3.04 6.84
N ASP A 109 -5.58 1.72 6.65
CA ASP A 109 -5.33 0.73 7.69
C ASP A 109 -3.90 0.89 8.25
N TYR A 110 -2.92 1.12 7.37
CA TYR A 110 -1.54 1.42 7.76
C TYR A 110 -1.43 2.70 8.59
N LEU A 111 -2.04 3.80 8.13
CA LEU A 111 -2.04 5.07 8.87
C LEU A 111 -2.66 4.92 10.27
N ALA A 112 -3.75 4.15 10.38
CA ALA A 112 -4.38 3.88 11.67
C ALA A 112 -3.45 3.11 12.61
N ALA A 113 -2.77 2.07 12.10
CA ALA A 113 -1.79 1.30 12.86
C ALA A 113 -0.59 2.16 13.29
N ALA A 114 -0.03 2.96 12.37
CA ALA A 114 1.09 3.85 12.67
C ALA A 114 0.76 4.88 13.75
N ARG A 115 -0.44 5.48 13.71
CA ARG A 115 -0.91 6.40 14.77
C ARG A 115 -1.03 5.71 16.12
N ALA A 116 -1.53 4.47 16.14
CA ALA A 116 -1.66 3.70 17.36
C ALA A 116 -0.31 3.33 17.97
N ALA A 117 0.71 3.06 17.15
CA ALA A 117 2.06 2.75 17.62
C ALA A 117 2.82 3.98 18.18
N GLU A 118 2.51 5.19 17.70
CA GLU A 118 3.12 6.44 18.16
C GLU A 118 2.44 7.07 19.40
N SER A 119 1.33 6.50 19.88
CA SER A 119 0.52 7.01 21.01
C SER A 119 0.97 6.46 22.35
#